data_AF-A0AA93DM31-F1
#
_entry.id   AF-A0AA93DM31-F1
#
_cell.length_a   1.000
_cell.length_b   1.000
_cell.length_c   1.000
_cell.angle_alpha   90.00
_cell.angle_beta   90.00
_cell.angle_gamma   90.00
#
_symmetry.space_group_name_H-M   'P 1'
#
loop_
_entity.id
_entity.type
_entity.pdbx_description
1 polymer ?
#
loop_
_entity_poly.entity_id
_entity_poly.type
_entity_poly.pdbx_seq_one_letter_code
_entity_poly.pdbx_strand_id
1 'polypeptide(L)'
;MDSINKTGSSTMRGAFGRPRLFFSPLRIAAVIIALGVLAPLVSLLWLAAGAGVGHWDHLMRYVLPDAALNTLILLVGVGVLVMVIGAGCAWLVTAFDFPGRQFVSWALLLPLAMPTYIVAFAWLDLLHPIGPIQEAIRSVLGYDSPRQFRLPDLRSMTGAILLLGLVLYPYVYLTMRAMFISQPAHLLEAARTLGLSATGTFLHVALPMARPALAVGTSLALLETLNDIGASEFLGVNTLTVTVYTTWVTRSDLPAAAQIACTMLTVVILLLTLEYYGRKNQRYGTSRQMRGILPAPLKGVRAWLATCATALPILLGFIAPALFLAWESAKRLGDSVTISAGLIQSLQNSLLLAVGVTLVVTFVSLIIAWYARHSAIADRSPERRRTLLRIASLGYAVPGTVLAIGMLTPSMATDNFLAELIGYKGLPLLSAGILLVVCCAIRFMAIGIGALDAGLTRIPPVMEQASRLLGESEFVTFFRVHLPLLRPALVTSALLVFADAMKELPATLLLRPVNFETLATVLYAEAARGTYEEGAIAALLIVLAGTLPVVLLARSQLKTSVEKE
;
A
#
# COMPACT_ATOMS: atom_id res chain seq x y z
N MET A 1 -22.92 25.94 71.41
CA MET A 1 -21.45 26.05 71.40
C MET A 1 -20.96 25.03 70.37
N ASP A 2 -21.18 25.20 69.07
CA ASP A 2 -20.94 26.35 68.18
C ASP A 2 -19.54 26.91 68.33
N SER A 3 -18.59 26.24 67.66
CA SER A 3 -17.29 26.73 67.18
C SER A 3 -16.40 25.51 66.91
N ILE A 4 -15.58 25.54 65.86
CA ILE A 4 -14.65 24.48 65.40
C ILE A 4 -15.26 23.44 64.44
N ASN A 5 -15.74 23.89 63.28
CA ASN A 5 -15.62 23.07 62.06
C ASN A 5 -15.60 23.91 60.77
N LYS A 6 -14.81 24.99 60.77
CA LYS A 6 -14.56 25.84 59.59
C LYS A 6 -13.07 26.15 59.49
N THR A 7 -12.27 25.17 59.03
CA THR A 7 -10.94 25.41 58.44
C THR A 7 -10.39 24.07 57.94
N GLY A 8 -10.54 23.80 56.64
CA GLY A 8 -9.90 22.60 56.06
C GLY A 8 -10.33 22.16 54.67
N SER A 9 -11.20 22.90 53.96
CA SER A 9 -11.72 22.43 52.67
C SER A 9 -11.47 23.36 51.47
N SER A 10 -10.47 24.25 51.51
CA SER A 10 -10.29 25.27 50.46
C SER A 10 -8.92 25.36 49.80
N THR A 11 -8.05 24.34 49.88
CA THR A 11 -6.70 24.42 49.28
C THR A 11 -6.22 23.09 48.65
N MET A 12 -7.03 22.41 47.85
CA MET A 12 -6.53 21.42 46.87
C MET A 12 -7.44 21.31 45.62
N ARG A 13 -7.86 22.45 45.07
CA ARG A 13 -8.54 22.50 43.75
C ARG A 13 -7.83 23.41 42.73
N GLY A 14 -6.59 23.83 43.00
CA GLY A 14 -5.89 24.87 42.23
C GLY A 14 -4.68 24.46 41.39
N ALA A 15 -4.31 23.17 41.30
CA ALA A 15 -3.01 22.77 40.73
C ALA A 15 -3.07 21.85 39.50
N PHE A 16 -4.23 21.66 38.87
CA PHE A 16 -4.28 21.06 37.52
C PHE A 16 -4.48 22.18 36.51
N GLY A 17 -3.37 22.85 36.17
CA GLY A 17 -3.30 23.81 35.09
C GLY A 17 -3.89 23.20 33.81
N ARG A 18 -4.87 23.90 33.22
CA ARG A 18 -5.48 23.51 31.94
C ARG A 18 -4.39 23.37 30.88
N PRO A 19 -4.23 22.20 30.26
CA PRO A 19 -3.26 22.04 29.18
C PRO A 19 -3.96 22.62 27.93
N ARG A 20 -3.72 23.90 27.62
CA ARG A 20 -4.43 24.62 26.53
C ARG A 20 -3.53 25.23 25.45
N LEU A 21 -2.27 25.56 25.76
CA LEU A 21 -1.43 26.32 24.83
C LEU A 21 -0.82 25.46 23.69
N PHE A 22 -0.39 24.22 23.96
CA PHE A 22 0.18 23.33 22.94
C PHE A 22 -0.87 22.58 22.09
N PHE A 23 -2.14 22.61 22.52
CA PHE A 23 -3.24 21.87 21.91
C PHE A 23 -3.87 22.59 20.73
N SER A 24 -3.89 23.92 20.78
CA SER A 24 -4.35 24.76 19.68
C SER A 24 -3.53 24.53 18.40
N PRO A 25 -2.18 24.61 18.40
CA PRO A 25 -1.38 24.47 17.18
C PRO A 25 -1.42 23.05 16.58
N LEU A 26 -1.35 22.00 17.40
CA LEU A 26 -1.45 20.60 16.90
C LEU A 26 -2.82 20.31 16.28
N ARG A 27 -3.89 20.83 16.88
CA ARG A 27 -5.24 20.71 16.33
C ARG A 27 -5.38 21.48 15.03
N ILE A 28 -4.85 22.70 14.96
CA ILE A 28 -4.83 23.51 13.73
C ILE A 28 -4.06 22.77 12.64
N ALA A 29 -2.88 22.23 12.95
CA ALA A 29 -2.09 21.43 12.01
C ALA A 29 -2.87 20.22 11.49
N ALA A 30 -3.50 19.43 12.37
CA ALA A 30 -4.29 18.27 11.97
C ALA A 30 -5.49 18.65 11.08
N VAL A 31 -6.14 19.78 11.36
CA VAL A 31 -7.24 20.30 10.53
C VAL A 31 -6.74 20.78 9.17
N ILE A 32 -5.62 21.51 9.12
CA ILE A 32 -4.99 21.95 7.86
C ILE A 32 -4.62 20.74 7.00
N ILE A 33 -4.03 19.70 7.59
CA ILE A 33 -3.69 18.48 6.85
C ILE A 33 -4.96 17.80 6.31
N ALA A 34 -6.01 17.67 7.13
CA ALA A 34 -7.28 17.09 6.69
C ALA A 34 -7.92 17.90 5.54
N LEU A 35 -7.86 19.24 5.59
CA LEU A 35 -8.32 20.10 4.50
C LEU A 35 -7.45 19.93 3.24
N GLY A 36 -6.13 19.79 3.39
CA GLY A 36 -5.21 19.53 2.29
C GLY A 36 -5.50 18.21 1.56
N VAL A 37 -5.91 17.16 2.29
CA VAL A 37 -6.35 15.88 1.69
C VAL A 37 -7.70 16.01 0.99
N LEU A 38 -8.62 16.84 1.50
CA LEU A 38 -9.94 17.04 0.90
C LEU A 38 -9.90 17.98 -0.32
N ALA A 39 -8.96 18.93 -0.36
CA ALA A 39 -8.82 19.89 -1.44
C ALA A 39 -8.79 19.25 -2.85
N PRO A 40 -7.99 18.20 -3.14
CA PRO A 40 -7.99 17.58 -4.45
C PRO A 40 -9.32 16.88 -4.80
N LEU A 41 -10.02 16.32 -3.81
CA LEU A 41 -11.32 15.68 -4.05
C LEU A 41 -12.40 16.69 -4.40
N VAL A 42 -12.43 17.82 -3.69
CA VAL A 42 -13.37 18.92 -3.98
C VAL A 42 -13.05 19.54 -5.34
N SER A 43 -11.78 19.78 -5.63
CA SER A 43 -11.32 20.30 -6.91
C SER A 43 -11.66 19.37 -8.08
N LEU A 44 -11.52 18.06 -7.89
CA LEU A 44 -11.88 17.07 -8.91
C LEU A 44 -13.38 17.15 -9.26
N LEU A 45 -14.24 17.23 -8.24
CA LEU A 45 -15.69 17.38 -8.44
C LEU A 45 -16.01 18.68 -9.17
N TRP A 46 -15.29 19.77 -8.87
CA TRP A 46 -15.42 21.04 -9.57
C TRP A 46 -15.02 20.93 -11.05
N LEU A 47 -13.88 20.31 -11.35
CA LEU A 47 -13.42 20.06 -12.72
C LEU A 47 -14.41 19.20 -13.51
N ALA A 48 -14.93 18.14 -12.89
CA ALA A 48 -15.91 17.25 -13.51
C ALA A 48 -17.25 17.95 -13.80
N ALA A 49 -17.68 18.87 -12.93
CA ALA A 49 -18.89 19.67 -13.11
C ALA A 49 -18.74 20.75 -14.21
N GLY A 50 -17.51 21.18 -14.49
CA GLY A 50 -17.22 22.17 -15.54
C GLY A 50 -17.41 21.63 -16.97
N ALA A 51 -17.44 20.31 -17.18
CA ALA A 51 -17.72 19.73 -18.49
C ALA A 51 -19.23 19.69 -18.78
N GLY A 52 -19.63 20.28 -19.90
CA GLY A 52 -21.04 20.39 -20.30
C GLY A 52 -21.75 19.05 -20.51
N VAL A 53 -23.09 19.06 -20.46
CA VAL A 53 -23.96 17.87 -20.50
C VAL A 53 -23.70 16.97 -21.73
N GLY A 54 -23.32 17.55 -22.87
CA GLY A 54 -23.00 16.78 -24.09
C GLY A 54 -21.74 15.90 -23.98
N HIS A 55 -20.77 16.27 -23.15
CA HIS A 55 -19.58 15.43 -22.90
C HIS A 55 -19.95 14.19 -22.07
N TRP A 56 -20.87 14.35 -21.12
CA TRP A 56 -21.38 13.27 -20.28
C TRP A 56 -22.10 12.19 -21.09
N ASP A 57 -22.92 12.57 -22.07
CA ASP A 57 -23.65 11.62 -22.91
C ASP A 57 -22.71 10.75 -23.76
N HIS A 58 -21.66 11.35 -24.35
CA HIS A 58 -20.65 10.59 -25.07
C HIS A 58 -19.92 9.61 -24.14
N LEU A 59 -19.47 10.05 -22.97
CA LEU A 59 -18.73 9.20 -22.05
C LEU A 59 -19.56 8.01 -21.57
N MET A 60 -20.83 8.23 -21.21
CA MET A 60 -21.73 7.14 -20.79
C MET A 60 -22.01 6.13 -21.89
N ARG A 61 -22.05 6.56 -23.15
CA ARG A 61 -22.38 5.66 -24.26
C ARG A 61 -21.18 4.90 -24.79
N TYR A 62 -20.00 5.51 -24.84
CA TYR A 62 -18.88 4.99 -25.62
C TYR A 62 -17.60 4.71 -24.84
N VAL A 63 -17.50 5.14 -23.58
CA VAL A 63 -16.23 5.04 -22.82
C VAL A 63 -16.44 4.31 -21.49
N LEU A 64 -17.36 4.80 -20.67
CA LEU A 64 -17.57 4.29 -19.31
C LEU A 64 -18.03 2.82 -19.25
N PRO A 65 -18.96 2.32 -20.11
CA PRO A 65 -19.43 0.94 -20.00
C PRO A 65 -18.30 -0.08 -20.14
N ASP A 66 -17.47 0.06 -21.18
CA ASP A 66 -16.37 -0.86 -21.44
C ASP A 66 -15.28 -0.77 -20.37
N ALA A 67 -14.88 0.46 -19.99
CA ALA A 67 -13.87 0.67 -18.98
C ALA A 67 -14.32 0.17 -17.59
N ALA A 68 -15.58 0.42 -17.21
CA ALA A 68 -16.15 -0.05 -15.96
C ALA A 68 -16.31 -1.58 -15.94
N LEU A 69 -16.74 -2.19 -17.03
CA LEU A 69 -16.87 -3.64 -17.15
C LEU A 69 -15.50 -4.33 -17.06
N ASN A 70 -14.49 -3.84 -17.80
CA ASN A 70 -13.14 -4.36 -17.74
C ASN A 70 -12.55 -4.23 -16.34
N THR A 71 -12.76 -3.07 -15.70
CA THR A 71 -12.33 -2.86 -14.31
C THR A 71 -13.02 -3.82 -13.36
N LEU A 72 -14.33 -4.04 -13.51
CA LEU A 72 -15.08 -4.98 -12.68
C LEU A 72 -14.57 -6.42 -12.84
N ILE A 73 -14.37 -6.88 -14.09
CA ILE A 73 -13.84 -8.22 -14.38
C ILE A 73 -12.45 -8.39 -13.76
N LEU A 74 -11.58 -7.39 -13.93
CA LEU A 74 -10.24 -7.39 -13.33
C LEU A 74 -10.30 -7.46 -11.80
N LEU A 75 -11.11 -6.63 -11.16
CA LEU A 75 -11.26 -6.62 -9.70
C LEU A 75 -11.82 -7.94 -9.16
N VAL A 76 -12.86 -8.49 -9.80
CA VAL A 76 -13.42 -9.78 -9.37
C VAL A 76 -12.39 -10.90 -9.55
N GLY A 77 -11.71 -10.95 -10.69
CA GLY A 77 -10.69 -11.96 -10.97
C GLY A 77 -9.51 -11.90 -10.01
N VAL A 78 -8.92 -10.70 -9.84
CA VAL A 78 -7.81 -10.48 -8.90
C VAL A 78 -8.27 -10.77 -7.47
N GLY A 79 -9.45 -10.28 -7.07
CA GLY A 79 -10.05 -10.51 -5.76
C GLY A 79 -10.16 -11.99 -5.41
N VAL A 80 -10.67 -12.82 -6.34
CA VAL A 80 -10.73 -14.28 -6.16
C VAL A 80 -9.34 -14.87 -6.00
N LEU A 81 -8.39 -14.49 -6.87
CA LEU A 81 -7.03 -15.06 -6.85
C LEU A 81 -6.29 -14.72 -5.56
N VAL A 82 -6.31 -13.46 -5.12
CA VAL A 82 -5.65 -13.04 -3.87
C VAL A 82 -6.30 -13.66 -2.63
N MET A 83 -7.62 -13.84 -2.62
CA MET A 83 -8.30 -14.55 -1.53
C MET A 83 -7.86 -16.00 -1.45
N VAL A 84 -7.84 -16.72 -2.57
CA VAL A 84 -7.47 -18.14 -2.62
C VAL A 84 -6.01 -18.34 -2.24
N ILE A 85 -5.09 -17.62 -2.91
CA ILE A 85 -3.65 -17.75 -2.67
C ILE A 85 -3.30 -17.24 -1.27
N GLY A 86 -3.74 -16.02 -0.92
CA GLY A 86 -3.38 -15.37 0.34
C GLY A 86 -3.95 -16.11 1.56
N ALA A 87 -5.24 -16.46 1.56
CA ALA A 87 -5.84 -17.18 2.69
C ALA A 87 -5.33 -18.63 2.77
N GLY A 88 -5.15 -19.31 1.63
CA GLY A 88 -4.60 -20.66 1.57
C GLY A 88 -3.18 -20.73 2.12
N CYS A 89 -2.29 -19.85 1.66
CA CYS A 89 -0.91 -19.78 2.14
C CYS A 89 -0.86 -19.38 3.63
N ALA A 90 -1.70 -18.44 4.06
CA ALA A 90 -1.78 -18.03 5.46
C ALA A 90 -2.19 -19.20 6.36
N TRP A 91 -3.18 -19.98 5.96
CA TRP A 91 -3.62 -21.16 6.71
C TRP A 91 -2.56 -22.26 6.73
N LEU A 92 -1.92 -22.55 5.59
CA LEU A 92 -0.89 -23.59 5.52
C LEU A 92 0.28 -23.29 6.47
N VAL A 93 0.81 -22.07 6.43
CA VAL A 93 1.95 -21.64 7.25
C VAL A 93 1.60 -21.52 8.73
N THR A 94 0.33 -21.32 9.11
CA THR A 94 -0.07 -21.20 10.53
C THR A 94 -0.48 -22.54 11.13
N ALA A 95 -1.28 -23.33 10.42
CA ALA A 95 -1.91 -24.54 10.95
C ALA A 95 -1.04 -25.80 10.82
N PHE A 96 -0.07 -25.81 9.91
CA PHE A 96 0.72 -27.01 9.60
C PHE A 96 2.22 -26.77 9.68
N ASP A 97 2.96 -27.84 9.92
CA ASP A 97 4.42 -27.88 9.88
C ASP A 97 4.90 -28.75 8.71
N PHE A 98 5.77 -28.19 7.86
CA PHE A 98 6.26 -28.82 6.63
C PHE A 98 7.66 -28.30 6.26
N PRO A 99 8.44 -29.03 5.43
CA PRO A 99 9.79 -28.64 5.07
C PRO A 99 9.86 -27.24 4.43
N GLY A 100 10.76 -26.40 4.95
CA GLY A 100 10.96 -25.03 4.45
C GLY A 100 9.94 -24.00 4.93
N ARG A 101 8.98 -24.38 5.80
CA ARG A 101 7.92 -23.48 6.30
C ARG A 101 8.45 -22.16 6.87
N GLN A 102 9.51 -22.19 7.68
CA GLN A 102 10.08 -20.97 8.28
C GLN A 102 10.53 -19.99 7.19
N PHE A 103 11.22 -20.48 6.16
CA PHE A 103 11.65 -19.67 5.02
C PHE A 103 10.45 -19.11 4.26
N VAL A 104 9.50 -19.98 3.90
CA VAL A 104 8.31 -19.60 3.12
C VAL A 104 7.44 -18.60 3.88
N SER A 105 7.38 -18.67 5.22
CA SER A 105 6.54 -17.79 6.04
C SER A 105 6.85 -16.29 5.89
N TRP A 106 8.11 -15.92 5.68
CA TRP A 106 8.49 -14.54 5.39
C TRP A 106 8.68 -14.30 3.89
N ALA A 107 9.12 -15.32 3.12
CA ALA A 107 9.32 -15.20 1.68
C ALA A 107 8.00 -14.96 0.91
N LEU A 108 6.85 -15.38 1.45
CA LEU A 108 5.52 -15.05 0.93
C LEU A 108 5.23 -13.54 0.88
N LEU A 109 6.04 -12.71 1.53
CA LEU A 109 5.97 -11.25 1.49
C LEU A 109 6.77 -10.63 0.35
N LEU A 110 7.71 -11.38 -0.26
CA LEU A 110 8.62 -10.84 -1.27
C LEU A 110 7.92 -10.27 -2.51
N PRO A 111 6.83 -10.86 -3.05
CA PRO A 111 6.16 -10.27 -4.21
C PRO A 111 5.65 -8.85 -3.98
N LEU A 112 5.40 -8.42 -2.74
CA LEU A 112 4.99 -7.04 -2.42
C LEU A 112 6.09 -6.00 -2.76
N ALA A 113 7.35 -6.43 -2.78
CA ALA A 113 8.49 -5.60 -3.18
C ALA A 113 8.54 -5.33 -4.68
N MET A 114 7.89 -6.18 -5.48
CA MET A 114 7.84 -6.05 -6.94
C MET A 114 6.66 -5.16 -7.34
N PRO A 115 6.89 -4.11 -8.13
CA PRO A 115 5.79 -3.40 -8.78
C PRO A 115 5.11 -4.31 -9.82
N THR A 116 3.78 -4.21 -9.91
CA THR A 116 2.95 -4.99 -10.85
C THR A 116 3.39 -4.86 -12.29
N TYR A 117 3.73 -3.64 -12.73
CA TYR A 117 4.18 -3.38 -14.09
C TYR A 117 5.54 -4.06 -14.40
N ILE A 118 6.46 -4.10 -13.43
CA ILE A 118 7.75 -4.80 -13.60
C ILE A 118 7.52 -6.30 -13.80
N VAL A 119 6.61 -6.89 -13.01
CA VAL A 119 6.26 -8.31 -13.14
C VAL A 119 5.58 -8.59 -14.47
N ALA A 120 4.69 -7.70 -14.93
CA ALA A 120 4.08 -7.79 -16.25
C ALA A 120 5.13 -7.78 -17.38
N PHE A 121 6.12 -6.88 -17.29
CA PHE A 121 7.18 -6.76 -18.29
C PHE A 121 8.07 -8.01 -18.30
N ALA A 122 8.54 -8.45 -17.13
CA ALA A 122 9.39 -9.63 -17.01
C ALA A 122 8.68 -10.90 -17.51
N TRP A 123 7.40 -11.10 -17.17
CA TRP A 123 6.66 -12.28 -17.62
C TRP A 123 6.34 -12.28 -19.10
N LEU A 124 6.09 -11.11 -19.69
CA LEU A 124 5.86 -11.01 -21.13
C LEU A 124 7.11 -11.36 -21.92
N ASP A 125 8.29 -10.95 -21.48
CA ASP A 125 9.55 -11.33 -22.14
C ASP A 125 9.89 -12.81 -21.90
N LEU A 126 9.73 -13.30 -20.67
CA LEU A 126 9.93 -14.72 -20.34
C LEU A 126 9.08 -15.66 -21.20
N LEU A 127 7.80 -15.30 -21.39
CA LEU A 127 6.82 -16.06 -22.18
C LEU A 127 6.69 -15.55 -23.62
N HIS A 128 7.57 -14.66 -24.09
CA HIS A 128 7.54 -14.22 -25.47
C HIS A 128 7.78 -15.43 -26.41
N PRO A 129 7.29 -15.45 -27.66
CA PRO A 129 7.53 -16.59 -28.57
C PRO A 129 9.00 -16.92 -28.84
N ILE A 130 9.88 -15.92 -28.71
CA ILE A 130 11.35 -16.06 -28.74
C ILE A 130 11.99 -15.92 -27.35
N GLY A 131 11.18 -15.94 -26.29
CA GLY A 131 11.62 -15.86 -24.91
C GLY A 131 12.15 -17.21 -24.41
N PRO A 132 12.91 -17.21 -23.30
CA PRO A 132 13.64 -18.37 -22.83
C PRO A 132 12.73 -19.55 -22.44
N ILE A 133 11.53 -19.28 -21.92
CA ILE A 133 10.61 -20.35 -21.51
C ILE A 133 10.02 -21.05 -22.73
N GLN A 134 9.51 -20.29 -23.72
CA GLN A 134 8.95 -20.90 -24.92
C GLN A 134 10.03 -21.56 -25.76
N GLU A 135 11.24 -21.01 -25.82
CA GLU A 135 12.39 -21.65 -26.47
C GLU A 135 12.76 -22.98 -25.81
N ALA A 136 12.85 -23.03 -24.48
CA ALA A 136 13.12 -24.27 -23.75
C ALA A 136 12.03 -25.33 -23.97
N ILE A 137 10.75 -24.94 -24.01
CA ILE A 137 9.65 -25.86 -24.30
C ILE A 137 9.74 -26.35 -25.74
N ARG A 138 10.01 -25.46 -26.70
CA ARG A 138 10.13 -25.80 -28.13
C ARG A 138 11.30 -26.75 -28.38
N SER A 139 12.45 -26.53 -27.75
CA SER A 139 13.62 -27.41 -27.91
C SER A 139 13.37 -28.81 -27.35
N VAL A 140 12.65 -28.93 -26.23
CA VAL A 140 12.25 -30.23 -25.65
C VAL A 140 11.21 -30.95 -26.52
N LEU A 141 10.27 -30.22 -27.13
CA LEU A 141 9.23 -30.77 -28.00
C LEU A 141 9.70 -31.03 -29.44
N GLY A 142 10.92 -30.58 -29.81
CA GLY A 142 11.46 -30.72 -31.17
C GLY A 142 10.87 -29.75 -32.20
N TYR A 143 10.39 -28.58 -31.76
CA TYR A 143 9.89 -27.54 -32.66
C TYR A 143 10.96 -26.49 -32.98
N ASP A 144 11.27 -26.28 -34.25
CA ASP A 144 12.28 -25.31 -34.68
C ASP A 144 11.74 -23.88 -34.79
N SER A 145 10.44 -23.73 -35.08
CA SER A 145 9.84 -22.42 -35.34
C SER A 145 8.88 -21.97 -34.25
N PRO A 146 8.91 -20.68 -33.83
CA PRO A 146 7.87 -20.09 -32.99
C PRO A 146 6.49 -20.11 -33.62
N ARG A 147 6.33 -20.45 -34.91
CA ARG A 147 5.01 -20.59 -35.55
C ARG A 147 4.35 -21.94 -35.27
N GLN A 148 5.14 -22.97 -34.93
CA GLN A 148 4.65 -24.34 -34.70
C GLN A 148 4.07 -24.51 -33.30
N PHE A 149 4.59 -23.76 -32.32
CA PHE A 149 4.11 -23.76 -30.94
C PHE A 149 4.15 -22.34 -30.38
N ARG A 150 3.02 -21.90 -29.81
CA ARG A 150 2.88 -20.64 -29.07
C ARG A 150 1.97 -20.84 -27.89
N LEU A 151 2.39 -20.39 -26.72
CA LEU A 151 1.51 -20.27 -25.56
C LEU A 151 0.51 -19.11 -25.77
N PRO A 152 -0.63 -19.10 -25.05
CA PRO A 152 -1.57 -17.99 -25.07
C PRO A 152 -0.89 -16.66 -24.74
N ASP A 153 -1.32 -15.58 -25.40
CA ASP A 153 -0.76 -14.24 -25.17
C ASP A 153 -1.11 -13.74 -23.76
N LEU A 154 -0.08 -13.27 -23.05
CA LEU A 154 -0.22 -12.65 -21.74
C LEU A 154 -0.88 -11.27 -21.82
N ARG A 155 -0.85 -10.61 -22.97
CA ARG A 155 -1.58 -9.35 -23.21
C ARG A 155 -3.08 -9.60 -23.34
N SER A 156 -3.68 -9.96 -22.21
CA SER A 156 -5.09 -10.30 -22.08
C SER A 156 -5.59 -10.01 -20.67
N MET A 157 -6.92 -9.91 -20.52
CA MET A 157 -7.58 -9.79 -19.22
C MET A 157 -7.16 -10.91 -18.25
N THR A 158 -7.04 -12.15 -18.76
CA THR A 158 -6.61 -13.30 -17.96
C THR A 158 -5.16 -13.14 -17.49
N GLY A 159 -4.26 -12.69 -18.37
CA GLY A 159 -2.87 -12.38 -17.99
C GLY A 159 -2.79 -11.32 -16.89
N ALA A 160 -3.59 -10.24 -17.01
CA ALA A 160 -3.68 -9.21 -15.98
C ALA A 160 -4.18 -9.77 -14.63
N ILE A 161 -5.27 -10.54 -14.63
CA ILE A 161 -5.79 -11.16 -13.40
C ILE A 161 -4.73 -12.04 -12.71
N LEU A 162 -4.05 -12.88 -13.49
CA LEU A 162 -3.03 -13.80 -12.96
C LEU A 162 -1.83 -13.05 -12.38
N LEU A 163 -1.25 -12.12 -13.13
CA LEU A 163 -0.03 -11.41 -12.73
C LEU A 163 -0.31 -10.46 -11.56
N LEU A 164 -1.38 -9.67 -11.62
CA LEU A 164 -1.74 -8.78 -10.50
C LEU A 164 -2.07 -9.60 -9.25
N GLY A 165 -2.80 -10.70 -9.35
CA GLY A 165 -3.09 -11.52 -8.17
C GLY A 165 -1.86 -12.24 -7.59
N LEU A 166 -0.88 -12.64 -8.42
CA LEU A 166 0.41 -13.19 -7.97
C LEU A 166 1.28 -12.16 -7.24
N VAL A 167 1.14 -10.87 -7.54
CA VAL A 167 1.87 -9.79 -6.87
C VAL A 167 1.14 -9.29 -5.63
N LEU A 168 -0.20 -9.24 -5.68
CA LEU A 168 -1.03 -8.59 -4.66
C LEU A 168 -1.60 -9.55 -3.60
N TYR A 169 -1.45 -10.88 -3.73
CA TYR A 169 -1.85 -11.81 -2.67
C TYR A 169 -1.20 -11.55 -1.28
N PRO A 170 0.02 -10.98 -1.15
CA PRO A 170 0.63 -10.75 0.15
C PRO A 170 -0.20 -9.87 1.08
N TYR A 171 -1.03 -8.95 0.54
CA TYR A 171 -1.95 -8.13 1.34
C TYR A 171 -2.95 -8.99 2.12
N VAL A 172 -3.54 -9.99 1.46
CA VAL A 172 -4.45 -10.97 2.09
C VAL A 172 -3.68 -11.91 3.02
N TYR A 173 -2.53 -12.40 2.59
CA TYR A 173 -1.69 -13.29 3.41
C TYR A 173 -1.34 -12.66 4.77
N LEU A 174 -0.92 -11.39 4.78
CA LEU A 174 -0.54 -10.67 5.98
C LEU A 174 -1.70 -10.55 6.98
N THR A 175 -2.86 -10.07 6.51
CA THR A 175 -4.01 -9.85 7.38
C THR A 175 -4.57 -11.17 7.91
N MET A 176 -4.68 -12.18 7.04
CA MET A 176 -5.17 -13.51 7.42
C MET A 176 -4.23 -14.22 8.38
N ARG A 177 -2.91 -14.17 8.15
CA ARG A 177 -1.93 -14.78 9.04
C ARG A 177 -1.95 -14.13 10.43
N ALA A 178 -2.00 -12.81 10.51
CA ALA A 178 -2.12 -12.10 11.78
C ALA A 178 -3.38 -12.52 12.55
N MET A 179 -4.50 -12.71 11.84
CA MET A 179 -5.74 -13.19 12.43
C MET A 179 -5.63 -14.64 12.91
N PHE A 180 -5.10 -15.56 12.10
CA PHE A 180 -4.97 -16.97 12.49
C PHE A 180 -4.03 -17.17 13.68
N ILE A 181 -2.92 -16.44 13.75
CA ILE A 181 -2.00 -16.52 14.91
C ILE A 181 -2.67 -16.03 16.19
N SER A 182 -3.55 -15.04 16.08
CA SER A 182 -4.28 -14.48 17.22
C SER A 182 -5.58 -15.23 17.54
N GLN A 183 -6.00 -16.24 16.77
CA GLN A 183 -7.19 -17.04 17.09
C GLN A 183 -6.94 -17.95 18.31
N PRO A 184 -7.93 -18.11 19.21
CA PRO A 184 -7.76 -18.96 20.37
C PRO A 184 -7.81 -20.45 19.96
N ALA A 185 -6.74 -21.19 20.27
CA ALA A 185 -6.60 -22.60 19.88
C ALA A 185 -7.77 -23.50 20.33
N HIS A 186 -8.39 -23.21 21.48
CA HIS A 186 -9.48 -24.03 22.04
C HIS A 186 -10.71 -24.14 21.12
N LEU A 187 -11.00 -23.13 20.29
CA LEU A 187 -12.13 -23.20 19.35
C LEU A 187 -11.84 -24.20 18.21
N LEU A 188 -10.58 -24.26 17.76
CA LEU A 188 -10.16 -25.19 16.72
C LEU A 188 -10.04 -26.61 17.27
N GLU A 189 -9.60 -26.76 18.52
CA GLU A 189 -9.56 -28.05 19.22
C GLU A 189 -10.98 -28.59 19.46
N ALA A 190 -11.91 -27.76 19.95
CA ALA A 190 -13.31 -28.13 20.11
C ALA A 190 -13.94 -28.59 18.78
N ALA A 191 -13.66 -27.88 17.69
CA ALA A 191 -14.12 -28.26 16.35
C ALA A 191 -13.62 -29.65 15.92
N ARG A 192 -12.36 -29.97 16.21
CA ARG A 192 -11.77 -31.30 15.93
C ARG A 192 -12.38 -32.39 16.82
N THR A 193 -12.63 -32.11 18.10
CA THR A 193 -13.31 -33.03 19.03
C THR A 193 -14.74 -33.34 18.58
N LEU A 194 -15.41 -32.38 17.93
CA LEU A 194 -16.74 -32.55 17.32
C LEU A 194 -16.69 -33.29 15.95
N GLY A 195 -15.53 -33.80 15.54
CA GLY A 195 -15.38 -34.64 14.34
C GLY A 195 -15.03 -33.89 13.05
N LEU A 196 -14.74 -32.58 13.11
CA LEU A 196 -14.31 -31.85 11.92
C LEU A 196 -12.86 -32.19 11.55
N SER A 197 -12.65 -32.51 10.27
CA SER A 197 -11.31 -32.62 9.66
C SER A 197 -10.60 -31.27 9.61
N ALA A 198 -9.30 -31.23 9.34
CA ALA A 198 -8.56 -29.96 9.26
C ALA A 198 -9.15 -28.97 8.22
N THR A 199 -9.63 -29.48 7.09
CA THR A 199 -10.35 -28.68 6.08
C THR A 199 -11.72 -28.24 6.58
N GLY A 200 -12.43 -29.12 7.29
CA GLY A 200 -13.70 -28.80 7.95
C GLY A 200 -13.54 -27.68 8.99
N THR A 201 -12.53 -27.78 9.85
CA THR A 201 -12.15 -26.75 10.83
C THR A 201 -11.81 -25.42 10.14
N PHE A 202 -11.07 -25.46 9.03
CA PHE A 202 -10.76 -24.25 8.26
C PHE A 202 -12.03 -23.58 7.72
N LEU A 203 -12.85 -24.31 6.96
CA LEU A 203 -14.01 -23.76 6.25
C LEU A 203 -15.15 -23.32 7.18
N HIS A 204 -15.37 -24.04 8.29
CA HIS A 204 -16.52 -23.80 9.17
C HIS A 204 -16.19 -22.98 10.42
N VAL A 205 -14.92 -22.89 10.82
CA VAL A 205 -14.52 -22.18 12.05
C VAL A 205 -13.49 -21.10 11.77
N ALA A 206 -12.30 -21.46 11.29
CA ALA A 206 -11.19 -20.51 11.17
C ALA A 206 -11.47 -19.39 10.15
N LEU A 207 -11.94 -19.75 8.95
CA LEU A 207 -12.21 -18.81 7.86
C LEU A 207 -13.41 -17.90 8.18
N PRO A 208 -14.57 -18.38 8.66
CA PRO A 208 -15.67 -17.51 9.08
C PRO A 208 -15.28 -16.50 10.16
N MET A 209 -14.45 -16.91 11.13
CA MET A 209 -13.91 -16.01 12.15
C MET A 209 -12.88 -15.03 11.59
N ALA A 210 -12.19 -15.37 10.51
CA ALA A 210 -11.21 -14.52 9.86
C ALA A 210 -11.77 -13.65 8.72
N ARG A 211 -13.08 -13.72 8.43
CA ARG A 211 -13.74 -12.91 7.38
C ARG A 211 -13.41 -11.42 7.43
N PRO A 212 -13.32 -10.73 8.59
CA PRO A 212 -12.94 -9.32 8.61
C PRO A 212 -11.51 -9.09 8.11
N ALA A 213 -10.57 -9.97 8.47
CA ALA A 213 -9.19 -9.87 8.01
C ALA A 213 -9.09 -10.16 6.50
N LEU A 214 -9.89 -11.11 6.00
CA LEU A 214 -10.01 -11.40 4.58
C LEU A 214 -10.52 -10.19 3.81
N ALA A 215 -11.59 -9.54 4.31
CA ALA A 215 -12.16 -8.35 3.70
C ALA A 215 -11.17 -7.19 3.65
N VAL A 216 -10.42 -6.94 4.73
CA VAL A 216 -9.39 -5.89 4.77
C VAL A 216 -8.28 -6.18 3.77
N GLY A 217 -7.70 -7.39 3.79
CA GLY A 217 -6.61 -7.76 2.89
C GLY A 217 -7.03 -7.72 1.42
N THR A 218 -8.26 -8.16 1.11
CA THR A 218 -8.81 -8.12 -0.24
C THR A 218 -9.05 -6.69 -0.69
N SER A 219 -9.63 -5.84 0.18
CA SER A 219 -9.89 -4.43 -0.15
C SER A 219 -8.59 -3.68 -0.46
N LEU A 220 -7.53 -3.91 0.31
CA LEU A 220 -6.20 -3.33 0.03
C LEU A 220 -5.67 -3.78 -1.34
N ALA A 221 -5.73 -5.08 -1.64
CA ALA A 221 -5.31 -5.60 -2.95
C ALA A 221 -6.14 -5.02 -4.11
N LEU A 222 -7.45 -4.84 -3.93
CA LEU A 222 -8.34 -4.26 -4.94
C LEU A 222 -8.08 -2.76 -5.14
N LEU A 223 -7.75 -2.02 -4.09
CA LEU A 223 -7.36 -0.61 -4.19
C LEU A 223 -6.05 -0.46 -4.97
N GLU A 224 -5.05 -1.33 -4.74
CA GLU A 224 -3.83 -1.33 -5.55
C GLU A 224 -4.09 -1.75 -7.00
N THR A 225 -5.00 -2.70 -7.23
CA THR A 225 -5.44 -3.10 -8.58
C THR A 225 -6.11 -1.95 -9.31
N LEU A 226 -6.98 -1.19 -8.62
CA LEU A 226 -7.56 0.03 -9.15
C LEU A 226 -6.50 1.09 -9.44
N ASN A 227 -5.46 1.20 -8.64
CA ASN A 227 -4.42 2.21 -8.85
C ASN A 227 -3.45 1.87 -9.99
N ASP A 228 -3.44 0.62 -10.47
CA ASP A 228 -2.49 0.17 -11.48
C ASP A 228 -2.78 0.77 -12.87
N ILE A 229 -1.78 1.45 -13.42
CA ILE A 229 -1.74 1.85 -14.85
C ILE A 229 -0.78 0.93 -15.60
N GLY A 230 0.44 0.75 -15.07
CA GLY A 230 1.54 0.22 -15.85
C GLY A 230 1.33 -1.23 -16.32
N ALA A 231 0.85 -2.13 -15.45
CA ALA A 231 0.59 -3.50 -15.89
C ALA A 231 -0.68 -3.58 -16.75
N SER A 232 -1.74 -2.89 -16.34
CA SER A 232 -3.05 -2.91 -17.01
C SER A 232 -2.97 -2.38 -18.45
N GLU A 233 -2.35 -1.22 -18.65
CA GLU A 233 -2.16 -0.63 -19.97
C GLU A 233 -1.28 -1.53 -20.85
N PHE A 234 -0.19 -2.05 -20.29
CA PHE A 234 0.75 -2.87 -21.05
C PHE A 234 0.20 -4.24 -21.45
N LEU A 235 -0.64 -4.83 -20.60
CA LEU A 235 -1.36 -6.07 -20.90
C LEU A 235 -2.59 -5.83 -21.80
N GLY A 236 -2.81 -4.59 -22.24
CA GLY A 236 -3.90 -4.24 -23.15
C GLY A 236 -5.27 -4.19 -22.49
N VAL A 237 -5.34 -4.06 -21.16
CA VAL A 237 -6.60 -4.00 -20.40
C VAL A 237 -6.98 -2.54 -20.16
N ASN A 238 -8.03 -2.10 -20.86
CA ASN A 238 -8.55 -0.75 -20.69
C ASN A 238 -9.41 -0.62 -19.43
N THR A 239 -8.77 -0.36 -18.28
CA THR A 239 -9.42 -0.08 -17.00
C THR A 239 -9.84 1.40 -16.89
N LEU A 240 -10.66 1.73 -15.89
CA LEU A 240 -11.02 3.12 -15.57
C LEU A 240 -9.77 3.99 -15.38
N THR A 241 -8.73 3.47 -14.75
CA THR A 241 -7.47 4.18 -14.46
C THR A 241 -6.68 4.48 -15.73
N VAL A 242 -6.58 3.49 -16.63
CA VAL A 242 -5.97 3.65 -17.96
C VAL A 242 -6.79 4.61 -18.81
N THR A 243 -8.12 4.56 -18.71
CA THR A 243 -9.02 5.48 -19.42
C THR A 243 -8.85 6.92 -18.91
N VAL A 244 -8.71 7.14 -17.59
CA VAL A 244 -8.40 8.47 -17.02
C VAL A 244 -7.08 9.00 -17.58
N TYR A 245 -6.04 8.16 -17.58
CA TYR A 245 -4.72 8.52 -18.10
C TYR A 245 -4.76 8.90 -19.58
N THR A 246 -5.30 8.02 -20.43
CA THR A 246 -5.34 8.24 -21.89
C THR A 246 -6.26 9.40 -22.29
N THR A 247 -7.37 9.63 -21.57
CA THR A 247 -8.27 10.76 -21.85
C THR A 247 -7.59 12.10 -21.56
N TRP A 248 -6.84 12.19 -20.47
CA TRP A 248 -6.07 13.41 -20.19
C TRP A 248 -4.84 13.53 -21.09
N VAL A 249 -3.95 12.53 -21.09
CA VAL A 249 -2.62 12.66 -21.72
C VAL A 249 -2.69 12.54 -23.24
N THR A 250 -3.42 11.55 -23.75
CA THR A 250 -3.48 11.29 -25.20
C THR A 250 -4.53 12.18 -25.88
N ARG A 251 -5.68 12.40 -25.25
CA ARG A 251 -6.79 13.18 -25.85
C ARG A 251 -6.81 14.66 -25.41
N SER A 252 -5.93 15.07 -24.50
CA SER A 252 -5.85 16.44 -23.98
C SER A 252 -7.17 16.95 -23.36
N ASP A 253 -8.01 16.06 -22.85
CA ASP A 253 -9.32 16.39 -22.28
C ASP A 253 -9.33 16.18 -20.76
N LEU A 254 -8.92 17.23 -20.03
CA LEU A 254 -8.84 17.23 -18.58
C LEU A 254 -10.23 17.16 -17.90
N PRO A 255 -11.26 17.93 -18.34
CA PRO A 255 -12.61 17.82 -17.77
C PRO A 255 -13.22 16.42 -17.91
N ALA A 256 -13.10 15.77 -19.08
CA ALA A 256 -13.60 14.41 -19.27
C ALA A 256 -12.84 13.40 -18.40
N ALA A 257 -11.52 13.54 -18.29
CA ALA A 257 -10.71 12.71 -17.39
C ALA A 257 -11.15 12.86 -15.92
N ALA A 258 -11.51 14.08 -15.49
CA ALA A 258 -12.06 14.33 -14.16
C ALA A 258 -13.43 13.63 -13.96
N GLN A 259 -14.30 13.60 -14.96
CA GLN A 259 -15.59 12.89 -14.90
C GLN A 259 -15.41 11.36 -14.75
N ILE A 260 -14.48 10.78 -15.51
CA ILE A 260 -14.12 9.36 -15.39
C ILE A 260 -13.52 9.08 -14.01
N ALA A 261 -12.65 9.98 -13.51
CA ALA A 261 -12.07 9.88 -12.17
C ALA A 261 -13.13 9.96 -11.05
N CYS A 262 -14.19 10.77 -11.20
CA CYS A 262 -15.34 10.76 -10.28
C CYS A 262 -16.11 9.44 -10.31
N THR A 263 -16.26 8.83 -11.49
CA THR A 263 -16.86 7.49 -11.62
C THR A 263 -16.00 6.46 -10.87
N MET A 264 -14.68 6.54 -11.01
CA MET A 264 -13.73 5.69 -10.28
C MET A 264 -13.79 5.90 -8.77
N LEU A 265 -13.93 7.14 -8.28
CA LEU A 265 -14.13 7.43 -6.85
C LEU A 265 -15.40 6.76 -6.31
N THR A 266 -16.45 6.64 -7.12
CA THR A 266 -17.68 5.94 -6.71
C THR A 266 -17.40 4.46 -6.49
N VAL A 267 -16.58 3.82 -7.34
CA VAL A 267 -16.13 2.43 -7.16
C VAL A 267 -15.28 2.29 -5.89
N VAL A 268 -14.36 3.22 -5.64
CA VAL A 268 -13.54 3.24 -4.41
C VAL A 268 -14.43 3.33 -3.16
N ILE A 269 -15.40 4.24 -3.16
CA ILE A 269 -16.35 4.41 -2.05
C ILE A 269 -17.17 3.12 -1.86
N LEU A 270 -17.60 2.47 -2.95
CA LEU A 270 -18.30 1.19 -2.88
C LEU A 270 -17.41 0.10 -2.23
N LEU A 271 -16.15 -0.02 -2.63
CA LEU A 271 -15.22 -0.99 -2.03
C LEU A 271 -15.00 -0.72 -0.53
N LEU A 272 -14.76 0.54 -0.14
CA LEU A 272 -14.57 0.92 1.26
C LEU A 272 -15.83 0.70 2.11
N THR A 273 -17.02 0.94 1.53
CA THR A 273 -18.28 0.70 2.25
C THR A 273 -18.52 -0.80 2.44
N LEU A 274 -18.25 -1.63 1.42
CA LEU A 274 -18.28 -3.09 1.53
C LEU A 274 -17.29 -3.59 2.62
N GLU A 275 -16.08 -3.05 2.67
CA GLU A 275 -15.11 -3.33 3.74
C GLU A 275 -15.67 -2.97 5.12
N TYR A 276 -16.22 -1.75 5.25
CA TYR A 276 -16.77 -1.25 6.51
C TYR A 276 -17.92 -2.13 7.03
N TYR A 277 -18.87 -2.51 6.17
CA TYR A 277 -19.97 -3.39 6.54
C TYR A 277 -19.49 -4.80 6.90
N GLY A 278 -18.46 -5.31 6.20
CA GLY A 278 -17.80 -6.57 6.56
C GLY A 278 -17.19 -6.59 7.97
N ARG A 279 -16.88 -5.42 8.53
CA ARG A 279 -16.26 -5.24 9.87
C ARG A 279 -17.26 -4.91 10.98
N LYS A 280 -18.45 -4.39 10.67
CA LYS A 280 -19.36 -3.71 11.62
C LYS A 280 -19.83 -4.58 12.80
N ASN A 281 -19.92 -5.90 12.64
CA ASN A 281 -20.54 -6.80 13.62
C ASN A 281 -19.56 -7.68 14.43
N GLN A 282 -18.24 -7.50 14.30
CA GLN A 282 -17.29 -8.38 14.98
C GLN A 282 -16.58 -7.66 16.13
N ARG A 283 -17.09 -7.89 17.35
CA ARG A 283 -16.40 -7.51 18.59
C ARG A 283 -15.34 -8.56 18.88
N TYR A 284 -14.07 -8.16 18.79
CA TYR A 284 -12.96 -8.97 19.23
C TYR A 284 -13.10 -9.23 20.73
N GLY A 285 -13.28 -10.50 21.10
CA GLY A 285 -13.21 -10.90 22.50
C GLY A 285 -11.81 -10.61 23.02
N THR A 286 -11.69 -9.68 23.96
CA THR A 286 -10.47 -9.41 24.72
C THR A 286 -10.19 -10.61 25.63
N SER A 287 -9.70 -11.71 25.06
CA SER A 287 -9.23 -12.85 25.82
C SER A 287 -7.77 -12.63 26.18
N ARG A 288 -7.52 -12.40 27.47
CA ARG A 288 -6.20 -12.13 28.06
C ARG A 288 -5.29 -13.37 28.12
N GLN A 289 -5.78 -14.53 27.66
CA GLN A 289 -5.03 -15.79 27.55
C GLN A 289 -5.40 -16.49 26.24
N MET A 290 -4.70 -16.12 25.17
CA MET A 290 -4.80 -16.78 23.86
C MET A 290 -3.57 -17.64 23.67
N ARG A 291 -3.70 -18.96 23.87
CA ARG A 291 -2.70 -19.91 23.37
C ARG A 291 -2.85 -19.95 21.85
N GLY A 292 -1.77 -19.61 21.14
CA GLY A 292 -1.74 -19.63 19.68
C GLY A 292 -1.91 -21.04 19.12
N ILE A 293 -2.30 -21.14 17.86
CA ILE A 293 -2.43 -22.41 17.14
C ILE A 293 -1.09 -23.14 17.16
N LEU A 294 -1.08 -24.37 17.66
CA LEU A 294 0.07 -25.27 17.56
C LEU A 294 0.06 -25.93 16.16
N PRO A 295 1.13 -25.77 15.37
CA PRO A 295 1.17 -26.32 14.01
C PRO A 295 1.20 -27.85 14.03
N ALA A 296 0.36 -28.48 13.21
CA ALA A 296 0.32 -29.94 13.09
C ALA A 296 1.34 -30.44 12.04
N PRO A 297 2.19 -31.43 12.35
CA PRO A 297 3.18 -31.92 11.39
C PRO A 297 2.53 -32.64 10.21
N LEU A 298 2.89 -32.23 8.98
CA LEU A 298 2.55 -32.93 7.74
C LEU A 298 3.67 -33.93 7.40
N LYS A 299 3.30 -35.11 6.90
CA LYS A 299 4.25 -36.16 6.50
C LYS A 299 4.05 -36.56 5.03
N GLY A 300 5.14 -37.01 4.41
CA GLY A 300 5.14 -37.56 3.05
C GLY A 300 4.69 -36.57 1.98
N VAL A 301 3.87 -37.03 1.04
CA VAL A 301 3.39 -36.26 -0.13
C VAL A 301 2.65 -34.99 0.30
N ARG A 302 1.88 -35.02 1.40
CA ARG A 302 1.13 -33.85 1.88
C ARG A 302 2.04 -32.70 2.32
N ALA A 303 3.21 -33.02 2.87
CA ALA A 303 4.19 -32.02 3.25
C ALA A 303 4.78 -31.33 2.02
N TRP A 304 5.16 -32.11 1.00
CA TRP A 304 5.66 -31.58 -0.27
C TRP A 304 4.62 -30.78 -1.04
N LEU A 305 3.36 -31.21 -1.06
CA LEU A 305 2.26 -30.42 -1.66
C LEU A 305 2.09 -29.08 -0.96
N ALA A 306 2.19 -29.01 0.38
CA ALA A 306 2.14 -27.75 1.11
C ALA A 306 3.34 -26.86 0.78
N THR A 307 4.55 -27.43 0.69
CA THR A 307 5.75 -26.69 0.25
C THR A 307 5.56 -26.15 -1.18
N CYS A 308 5.10 -26.97 -2.13
CA CYS A 308 4.87 -26.54 -3.51
C CYS A 308 3.78 -25.45 -3.61
N ALA A 309 2.66 -25.63 -2.93
CA ALA A 309 1.54 -24.68 -2.96
C ALA A 309 1.93 -23.30 -2.40
N THR A 310 2.84 -23.26 -1.43
CA THR A 310 3.30 -22.01 -0.82
C THR A 310 4.56 -21.43 -1.49
N ALA A 311 5.38 -22.27 -2.13
CA ALA A 311 6.53 -21.82 -2.91
C ALA A 311 6.14 -21.27 -4.28
N LEU A 312 5.13 -21.82 -4.93
CA LEU A 312 4.72 -21.43 -6.29
C LEU A 312 4.37 -19.94 -6.44
N PRO A 313 3.58 -19.32 -5.54
CA PRO A 313 3.33 -17.87 -5.60
C PRO A 313 4.60 -17.03 -5.44
N ILE A 314 5.56 -17.46 -4.62
CA ILE A 314 6.85 -16.77 -4.44
C ILE A 314 7.70 -16.90 -5.72
N LEU A 315 7.75 -18.11 -6.27
CA LEU A 315 8.50 -18.39 -7.49
C LEU A 315 7.98 -17.55 -8.64
N LEU A 316 6.66 -17.50 -8.83
CA LEU A 316 6.07 -16.80 -9.95
C LEU A 316 5.97 -15.28 -9.74
N GLY A 317 5.63 -14.84 -8.53
CA GLY A 317 5.42 -13.42 -8.21
C GLY A 317 6.70 -12.63 -7.94
N PHE A 318 7.82 -13.31 -7.63
CA PHE A 318 9.07 -12.62 -7.27
C PHE A 318 10.32 -13.26 -7.87
N ILE A 319 10.57 -14.55 -7.64
CA ILE A 319 11.89 -15.15 -7.96
C ILE A 319 12.13 -15.19 -9.47
N ALA A 320 11.16 -15.67 -10.27
CA ALA A 320 11.32 -15.73 -11.71
C ALA A 320 11.51 -14.33 -12.35
N PRO A 321 10.68 -13.31 -12.04
CA PRO A 321 10.95 -11.94 -12.47
C PRO A 321 12.30 -11.39 -12.00
N ALA A 322 12.66 -11.59 -10.73
CA ALA A 322 13.93 -11.08 -10.18
C ALA A 322 15.15 -11.70 -10.86
N LEU A 323 15.13 -13.01 -11.09
CA LEU A 323 16.22 -13.71 -11.76
C LEU A 323 16.33 -13.30 -13.23
N PHE A 324 15.20 -13.14 -13.92
CA PHE A 324 15.18 -12.63 -15.29
C PHE A 324 15.81 -11.23 -15.38
N LEU A 325 15.38 -10.31 -14.51
CA LEU A 325 15.94 -8.95 -14.47
C LEU A 325 17.43 -8.94 -14.11
N ALA A 326 17.86 -9.81 -13.19
CA ALA A 326 19.26 -9.94 -12.82
C ALA A 326 20.11 -10.46 -13.98
N TRP A 327 19.61 -11.48 -14.70
CA TRP A 327 20.29 -12.04 -15.87
C TRP A 327 20.41 -11.00 -16.99
N GLU A 328 19.33 -10.29 -17.32
CA GLU A 328 19.34 -9.32 -18.42
C GLU A 328 20.13 -8.06 -18.08
N SER A 329 20.13 -7.65 -16.81
CA SER A 329 21.04 -6.60 -16.32
C SER A 329 22.51 -7.02 -16.41
N ALA A 330 22.83 -8.27 -16.07
CA ALA A 330 24.20 -8.79 -16.11
C ALA A 330 24.74 -8.89 -17.54
N LYS A 331 23.93 -9.39 -18.49
CA LYS A 331 24.26 -9.44 -19.91
C LYS A 331 24.61 -8.04 -20.44
N ARG A 332 23.80 -7.04 -20.10
CA ARG A 332 24.03 -5.64 -20.51
C ARG A 332 25.29 -5.02 -19.95
N LEU A 333 25.61 -5.31 -18.68
CA LEU A 333 26.88 -4.88 -18.08
C LEU A 333 28.08 -5.56 -18.74
N GLY A 334 27.93 -6.80 -19.20
CA GLY A 334 28.97 -7.55 -19.93
C GLY A 334 29.22 -7.04 -21.35
N ASP A 335 28.18 -6.57 -22.05
CA ASP A 335 28.24 -6.07 -23.43
C ASP A 335 28.85 -4.66 -23.56
N SER A 336 29.56 -4.17 -22.53
CA SER A 336 30.25 -2.86 -22.52
C SER A 336 29.33 -1.63 -22.61
N VAL A 337 28.03 -1.78 -22.34
CA VAL A 337 27.12 -0.62 -22.25
C VAL A 337 27.45 0.15 -20.97
N THR A 338 27.99 1.36 -21.13
CA THR A 338 28.24 2.25 -19.99
C THR A 338 26.92 2.63 -19.32
N ILE A 339 26.91 2.66 -17.98
CA ILE A 339 25.78 3.21 -17.22
C ILE A 339 25.57 4.65 -17.70
N SER A 340 24.45 4.90 -18.38
CA SER A 340 24.19 6.21 -18.96
C SER A 340 24.04 7.27 -17.87
N ALA A 341 24.51 8.50 -18.14
CA ALA A 341 24.32 9.62 -17.23
C ALA A 341 22.83 9.84 -16.91
N GLY A 342 21.95 9.59 -17.88
CA GLY A 342 20.50 9.66 -17.71
C GLY A 342 19.93 8.63 -16.72
N LEU A 343 20.48 7.41 -16.68
CA LEU A 343 20.07 6.39 -15.71
C LEU A 343 20.49 6.79 -14.28
N ILE A 344 21.70 7.33 -14.12
CA ILE A 344 22.18 7.83 -12.82
C ILE A 344 21.31 9.00 -12.35
N GLN A 345 20.99 9.94 -13.24
CA GLN A 345 20.10 11.06 -12.93
C GLN A 345 18.70 10.57 -12.53
N SER A 346 18.17 9.56 -13.23
CA SER A 346 16.87 8.97 -12.92
C SER A 346 16.85 8.24 -11.57
N LEU A 347 17.95 7.57 -11.22
CA LEU A 347 18.16 6.99 -9.89
C LEU A 347 18.18 8.08 -8.81
N GLN A 348 18.94 9.15 -9.02
CA GLN A 348 19.01 10.29 -8.09
C GLN A 348 17.63 10.95 -7.90
N ASN A 349 16.90 11.19 -8.98
CA ASN A 349 15.54 11.74 -8.94
C ASN A 349 14.58 10.83 -8.17
N SER A 350 14.66 9.51 -8.39
CA SER A 350 13.82 8.54 -7.68
C SER A 350 14.12 8.52 -6.18
N LEU A 351 15.42 8.53 -5.82
CA LEU A 351 15.85 8.57 -4.42
C LEU A 351 15.44 9.89 -3.76
N LEU A 352 15.61 11.03 -4.44
CA LEU A 352 15.22 12.34 -3.92
C LEU A 352 13.70 12.41 -3.69
N LEU A 353 12.91 11.93 -4.64
CA LEU A 353 11.46 11.83 -4.52
C LEU A 353 11.08 10.92 -3.33
N ALA A 354 11.62 9.70 -3.28
CA ALA A 354 11.27 8.74 -2.25
C ALA A 354 11.66 9.21 -0.84
N VAL A 355 12.85 9.80 -0.68
CA VAL A 355 13.29 10.39 0.61
C VAL A 355 12.41 11.58 0.98
N GLY A 356 12.14 12.49 0.04
CA GLY A 356 11.28 13.66 0.28
C GLY A 356 9.89 13.27 0.75
N VAL A 357 9.24 12.34 0.03
CA VAL A 357 7.93 11.78 0.39
C VAL A 357 7.98 11.10 1.75
N THR A 358 9.01 10.29 2.01
CA THR A 358 9.17 9.56 3.28
C THR A 358 9.28 10.51 4.46
N LEU A 359 10.07 11.57 4.34
CA LEU A 359 10.24 12.57 5.40
C LEU A 359 8.93 13.31 5.68
N VAL A 360 8.25 13.78 4.62
CA VAL A 360 6.97 14.49 4.75
C VAL A 360 5.92 13.59 5.37
N VAL A 361 5.73 12.37 4.85
CA VAL A 361 4.73 11.42 5.37
C VAL A 361 5.01 11.06 6.82
N THR A 362 6.26 10.74 7.16
CA THR A 362 6.62 10.34 8.54
C THR A 362 6.37 11.49 9.52
N PHE A 363 6.75 12.71 9.14
CA PHE A 363 6.54 13.90 9.96
C PHE A 363 5.05 14.22 10.15
N VAL A 364 4.28 14.27 9.06
CA VAL A 364 2.84 14.57 9.08
C VAL A 364 2.07 13.48 9.82
N SER A 365 2.40 12.21 9.58
CA SER A 365 1.79 11.08 10.28
C SER A 365 2.06 11.11 11.78
N LEU A 366 3.25 11.54 12.20
CA LEU A 366 3.60 11.69 13.62
C LEU A 366 2.74 12.78 14.28
N ILE A 367 2.53 13.92 13.62
CA ILE A 367 1.63 14.98 14.10
C ILE A 367 0.22 14.44 14.29
N ILE A 368 -0.32 13.74 13.30
CA ILE A 368 -1.68 13.21 13.32
C ILE A 368 -1.85 12.13 14.39
N ALA A 369 -0.92 11.17 14.45
CA ALA A 369 -0.96 10.07 15.41
C ALA A 369 -0.79 10.59 16.84
N TRP A 370 0.10 11.58 17.04
CA TRP A 370 0.26 12.26 18.33
C TRP A 370 -1.00 12.99 18.78
N TYR A 371 -1.62 13.76 17.87
CA TYR A 371 -2.89 14.43 18.11
C TYR A 371 -4.01 13.44 18.45
N ALA A 372 -4.09 12.33 17.71
CA ALA A 372 -5.09 11.28 17.93
C ALA A 372 -4.97 10.59 19.30
N ARG A 373 -3.73 10.34 19.76
CA ARG A 373 -3.48 9.81 21.11
C ARG A 373 -3.93 10.78 22.20
N HIS A 374 -3.56 12.06 22.09
CA HIS A 374 -3.82 13.04 23.15
C HIS A 374 -5.30 13.47 23.19
N SER A 375 -5.94 13.58 22.04
CA SER A 375 -7.39 13.80 21.97
C SER A 375 -8.18 12.61 22.55
N ALA A 376 -7.63 11.39 22.56
CA ALA A 376 -8.22 10.25 23.26
C ALA A 376 -8.31 10.45 24.78
N ILE A 377 -7.30 11.12 25.34
CA ILE A 377 -7.12 11.29 26.78
C ILE A 377 -7.88 12.54 27.26
N ALA A 378 -7.93 13.59 26.44
CA ALA A 378 -8.49 14.89 26.80
C ALA A 378 -9.96 15.10 26.37
N ASP A 379 -10.40 14.50 25.27
CA ASP A 379 -11.65 14.89 24.59
C ASP A 379 -12.78 13.89 24.84
N ARG A 380 -13.97 14.38 25.22
CA ARG A 380 -15.17 13.55 25.50
C ARG A 380 -15.87 13.06 24.23
N SER A 381 -15.40 13.45 23.04
CA SER A 381 -16.02 13.12 21.74
C SER A 381 -15.17 12.15 20.90
N PRO A 382 -15.20 10.83 21.20
CA PRO A 382 -14.39 9.83 20.50
C PRO A 382 -14.69 9.73 18.99
N GLU A 383 -15.86 10.20 18.56
CA GLU A 383 -16.30 10.20 17.16
C GLU A 383 -15.53 11.20 16.30
N ARG A 384 -15.33 12.44 16.79
CA ARG A 384 -14.66 13.51 16.04
C ARG A 384 -13.21 13.16 15.72
N ARG A 385 -12.50 12.54 16.68
CA ARG A 385 -11.15 12.00 16.50
C ARG A 385 -11.11 10.92 15.42
N ARG A 386 -12.05 9.97 15.45
CA ARG A 386 -12.13 8.90 14.44
C ARG A 386 -12.38 9.48 13.05
N THR A 387 -13.19 10.52 12.94
CA THR A 387 -13.45 11.20 11.67
C THR A 387 -12.19 11.90 11.13
N LEU A 388 -11.43 12.61 11.97
CA LEU A 388 -10.17 13.26 11.57
C LEU A 388 -9.13 12.24 11.07
N LEU A 389 -8.93 11.14 11.81
CA LEU A 389 -8.04 10.05 11.39
C LEU A 389 -8.50 9.44 10.06
N ARG A 390 -9.81 9.22 9.90
CA ARG A 390 -10.37 8.68 8.65
C ARG A 390 -10.11 9.61 7.48
N ILE A 391 -10.41 10.92 7.63
CA ILE A 391 -10.18 11.92 6.59
C ILE A 391 -8.71 11.96 6.20
N ALA A 392 -7.80 11.99 7.17
CA ALA A 392 -6.37 11.96 6.90
C ALA A 392 -5.94 10.68 6.16
N SER A 393 -6.53 9.54 6.47
CA SER A 393 -6.25 8.28 5.77
C SER A 393 -6.96 8.14 4.40
N LEU A 394 -7.86 9.05 4.02
CA LEU A 394 -8.61 8.93 2.75
C LEU A 394 -7.69 8.96 1.53
N GLY A 395 -6.56 9.67 1.60
CA GLY A 395 -5.62 9.79 0.49
C GLY A 395 -5.11 8.44 -0.04
N TYR A 396 -5.02 7.41 0.80
CA TYR A 396 -4.60 6.06 0.38
C TYR A 396 -5.64 5.34 -0.48
N ALA A 397 -6.92 5.58 -0.23
CA ALA A 397 -7.97 4.97 -1.02
C ALA A 397 -8.10 5.62 -2.41
N VAL A 398 -7.58 6.83 -2.57
CA VAL A 398 -7.67 7.58 -3.83
C VAL A 398 -6.53 7.14 -4.75
N PRO A 399 -6.83 6.68 -5.97
CA PRO A 399 -5.81 6.36 -6.97
C PRO A 399 -4.92 7.57 -7.27
N GLY A 400 -3.64 7.33 -7.52
CA GLY A 400 -2.64 8.36 -7.81
C GLY A 400 -3.00 9.22 -9.02
N THR A 401 -3.66 8.66 -10.04
CA THR A 401 -4.17 9.42 -11.19
C THR A 401 -5.26 10.41 -10.82
N VAL A 402 -6.24 9.94 -10.04
CA VAL A 402 -7.37 10.72 -9.54
C VAL A 402 -6.86 11.85 -8.64
N LEU A 403 -5.92 11.52 -7.75
CA LEU A 403 -5.29 12.48 -6.86
C LEU A 403 -4.48 13.52 -7.65
N ALA A 404 -3.72 13.09 -8.65
CA ALA A 404 -2.93 13.97 -9.51
C ALA A 404 -3.81 15.00 -10.23
N ILE A 405 -4.88 14.56 -10.91
CA ILE A 405 -5.84 15.44 -11.59
C ILE A 405 -6.51 16.39 -10.59
N GLY A 406 -7.01 15.84 -9.47
CA GLY A 406 -7.66 16.65 -8.43
C GLY A 406 -6.72 17.70 -7.83
N MET A 407 -5.43 17.40 -7.76
CA MET A 407 -4.42 18.32 -7.23
C MET A 407 -4.04 19.45 -8.17
N LEU A 408 -4.27 19.37 -9.49
CA LEU A 408 -3.80 20.38 -10.44
C LEU A 408 -4.28 21.79 -10.07
N THR A 409 -5.58 21.99 -9.89
CA THR A 409 -6.15 23.31 -9.58
C THR A 409 -5.69 23.89 -8.24
N PRO A 410 -5.79 23.18 -7.09
CA PRO A 410 -5.32 23.73 -5.82
C PRO A 410 -3.80 23.96 -5.83
N SER A 411 -3.05 23.11 -6.53
CA SER A 411 -1.61 23.26 -6.65
C SER A 411 -1.24 24.50 -7.48
N MET A 412 -1.85 24.69 -8.65
CA MET A 412 -1.63 25.87 -9.48
C MET A 412 -2.00 27.17 -8.76
N ALA A 413 -3.11 27.18 -8.01
CA ALA A 413 -3.50 28.35 -7.21
C ALA A 413 -2.46 28.68 -6.14
N THR A 414 -1.95 27.66 -5.44
CA THR A 414 -0.92 27.81 -4.41
C THR A 414 0.41 28.27 -5.02
N ASP A 415 0.78 27.71 -6.16
CA ASP A 415 2.03 28.00 -6.85
C ASP A 415 2.05 29.44 -7.40
N ASN A 416 0.95 29.88 -8.02
CA ASN A 416 0.78 31.25 -8.49
C ASN A 416 0.79 32.26 -7.34
N PHE A 417 0.10 31.97 -6.24
CA PHE A 417 0.12 32.82 -5.04
C PHE A 417 1.54 32.96 -4.47
N LEU A 418 2.29 31.87 -4.41
CA LEU A 418 3.67 31.90 -3.94
C LEU A 418 4.56 32.68 -4.91
N ALA A 419 4.43 32.44 -6.22
CA ALA A 419 5.17 33.14 -7.27
C ALA A 419 4.97 34.66 -7.20
N GLU A 420 3.73 35.12 -6.98
CA GLU A 420 3.40 36.52 -6.78
C GLU A 420 4.05 37.08 -5.49
N LEU A 421 3.98 36.34 -4.39
CA LEU A 421 4.54 36.74 -3.09
C LEU A 421 6.07 36.91 -3.15
N ILE A 422 6.78 36.05 -3.87
CA ILE A 422 8.26 36.07 -3.96
C ILE A 422 8.77 36.79 -5.21
N GLY A 423 7.89 37.29 -6.08
CA GLY A 423 8.26 37.95 -7.34
C GLY A 423 8.90 37.02 -8.37
N TYR A 424 8.64 35.71 -8.33
CA TYR A 424 9.21 34.73 -9.25
C TYR A 424 8.32 34.58 -10.49
N LYS A 425 8.91 34.61 -11.68
CA LYS A 425 8.19 34.39 -12.94
C LYS A 425 8.17 32.90 -13.27
N GLY A 426 7.05 32.24 -12.99
CA GLY A 426 6.84 30.82 -13.30
C GLY A 426 6.10 30.09 -12.18
N LEU A 427 6.19 28.75 -12.20
CA LEU A 427 5.58 27.85 -11.22
C LEU A 427 6.68 27.24 -10.32
N PRO A 428 7.14 27.95 -9.27
CA PRO A 428 8.27 27.52 -8.43
C PRO A 428 8.06 26.16 -7.76
N LEU A 429 6.85 25.84 -7.28
CA LEU A 429 6.59 24.56 -6.59
C LEU A 429 6.53 23.38 -7.57
N LEU A 430 5.91 23.59 -8.73
CA LEU A 430 5.85 22.59 -9.79
C LEU A 430 7.24 22.33 -10.36
N SER A 431 7.99 23.37 -10.71
CA SER A 431 9.35 23.23 -11.27
C SER A 431 10.32 22.57 -10.29
N ALA A 432 10.17 22.80 -8.98
CA ALA A 432 10.97 22.15 -7.95
C ALA A 432 10.52 20.70 -7.61
N GLY A 433 9.43 20.20 -8.21
CA GLY A 433 8.90 18.85 -7.92
C GLY A 433 8.22 18.71 -6.56
N ILE A 434 7.98 19.82 -5.84
CA ILE A 434 7.38 19.82 -4.51
C ILE A 434 5.92 19.33 -4.58
N LEU A 435 5.18 19.70 -5.62
CA LEU A 435 3.79 19.27 -5.80
C LEU A 435 3.66 17.75 -5.99
N LEU A 436 4.61 17.15 -6.71
CA LEU A 436 4.69 15.69 -6.85
C LEU A 436 4.94 15.03 -5.48
N VAL A 437 5.86 15.59 -4.67
CA VAL A 437 6.10 15.11 -3.30
C VAL A 437 4.84 15.21 -2.45
N VAL A 438 4.10 16.32 -2.52
CA VAL A 438 2.85 16.50 -1.76
C VAL A 438 1.77 15.52 -2.22
N CYS A 439 1.63 15.28 -3.52
CA CYS A 439 0.70 14.30 -4.08
C CYS A 439 1.00 12.89 -3.58
N CYS A 440 2.24 12.46 -3.71
CA CYS A 440 2.68 11.17 -3.19
C CYS A 440 2.53 11.10 -1.66
N ALA A 441 2.79 12.19 -0.94
CA ALA A 441 2.63 12.23 0.52
C ALA A 441 1.17 12.05 0.95
N ILE A 442 0.21 12.70 0.27
CA ILE A 442 -1.23 12.49 0.53
C ILE A 442 -1.62 11.03 0.28
N ARG A 443 -1.15 10.45 -0.84
CA ARG A 443 -1.41 9.04 -1.19
C ARG A 443 -0.87 8.08 -0.14
N PHE A 444 0.37 8.23 0.29
CA PHE A 444 1.02 7.29 1.22
C PHE A 444 0.80 7.59 2.70
N MET A 445 0.03 8.63 3.03
CA MET A 445 -0.13 9.09 4.42
C MET A 445 -0.74 8.02 5.34
N ALA A 446 -1.66 7.19 4.83
CA ALA A 446 -2.30 6.16 5.64
C ALA A 446 -1.31 5.10 6.16
N ILE A 447 -0.26 4.79 5.38
CA ILE A 447 0.79 3.84 5.75
C ILE A 447 1.53 4.36 7.00
N GLY A 448 1.92 5.64 6.97
CA GLY A 448 2.60 6.27 8.10
C GLY A 448 1.72 6.42 9.33
N ILE A 449 0.48 6.88 9.16
CA ILE A 449 -0.49 7.02 10.27
C ILE A 449 -0.72 5.65 10.92
N GLY A 450 -0.95 4.60 10.14
CA GLY A 450 -1.20 3.25 10.64
C GLY A 450 -0.01 2.68 11.42
N ALA A 451 1.20 2.81 10.89
CA ALA A 451 2.42 2.33 11.56
C ALA A 451 2.67 3.08 12.89
N LEU A 452 2.49 4.39 12.91
CA LEU A 452 2.73 5.21 14.10
C LEU A 452 1.62 5.09 15.14
N ASP A 453 0.36 4.96 14.75
CA ASP A 453 -0.75 4.70 15.66
C ASP A 453 -0.60 3.32 16.34
N ALA A 454 -0.21 2.30 15.57
CA ALA A 454 0.11 0.97 16.12
C ALA A 454 1.32 1.01 17.08
N GLY A 455 2.33 1.83 16.78
CA GLY A 455 3.47 2.05 17.68
C GLY A 455 3.07 2.76 18.97
N LEU A 456 2.31 3.84 18.86
CA LEU A 456 1.85 4.63 20.01
C LEU A 456 0.94 3.80 20.92
N THR A 457 -0.03 3.06 20.37
CA THR A 457 -0.96 2.24 21.16
C THR A 457 -0.27 1.19 22.04
N ARG A 458 0.94 0.74 21.68
CA ARG A 458 1.76 -0.17 22.49
C ARG A 458 2.43 0.51 23.69
N ILE A 459 2.62 1.84 23.66
CA ILE A 459 3.24 2.59 24.77
C ILE A 459 2.20 2.82 25.87
N PRO A 460 2.40 2.25 27.08
CA PRO A 460 1.43 2.40 28.18
C PRO A 460 1.28 3.87 28.60
N PRO A 461 0.05 4.34 28.89
CA PRO A 461 -0.19 5.71 29.40
C PRO A 461 0.58 6.03 30.69
N VAL A 462 0.91 5.02 31.49
CA VAL A 462 1.64 5.17 32.77
C VAL A 462 3.01 5.80 32.59
N MET A 463 3.70 5.54 31.47
CA MET A 463 5.01 6.14 31.18
C MET A 463 4.91 7.66 31.02
N GLU A 464 3.85 8.12 30.36
CA GLU A 464 3.57 9.54 30.17
C GLU A 464 3.16 10.20 31.50
N GLN A 465 2.31 9.52 32.28
CA GLN A 465 1.87 9.99 33.59
C GLN A 465 3.03 10.13 34.58
N ALA A 466 3.97 9.17 34.60
CA ALA A 466 5.16 9.22 35.43
C ALA A 466 6.06 10.42 35.07
N SER A 467 6.29 10.66 33.78
CA SER A 467 7.04 11.84 33.31
C SER A 467 6.39 13.15 33.78
N ARG A 468 5.05 13.27 33.64
CA ARG A 468 4.31 14.45 34.09
C ARG A 468 4.35 14.62 35.62
N LEU A 469 4.33 13.54 36.39
CA LEU A 469 4.46 13.58 37.86
C LEU A 469 5.83 14.07 38.32
N LEU A 470 6.88 13.83 37.52
CA LEU A 470 8.24 14.33 37.75
C LEU A 470 8.42 15.82 37.35
N GLY A 471 7.34 16.51 36.97
CA GLY A 471 7.35 17.93 36.61
C GLY A 471 7.75 18.22 35.16
N GLU A 472 7.93 17.20 34.33
CA GLU A 472 8.31 17.39 32.93
C GLU A 472 7.15 17.91 32.08
N SER A 473 7.46 18.81 31.15
CA SER A 473 6.49 19.32 30.19
C SER A 473 6.12 18.28 29.12
N GLU A 474 5.01 18.50 28.40
CA GLU A 474 4.58 17.60 27.32
C GLU A 474 5.60 17.49 26.19
N PHE A 475 6.27 18.61 25.86
CA PHE A 475 7.31 18.65 24.84
C PHE A 475 8.53 17.83 25.27
N VAL A 476 8.98 17.96 26.52
CA VAL A 476 10.09 17.17 27.03
C VAL A 476 9.71 15.68 27.12
N THR A 477 8.49 15.38 27.59
CA THR A 477 7.95 14.02 27.65
C THR A 477 7.91 13.38 26.26
N PHE A 478 7.55 14.12 25.22
CA PHE A 478 7.60 13.64 23.84
C PHE A 478 9.03 13.24 23.43
N PHE A 479 10.00 14.14 23.57
CA PHE A 479 11.38 13.89 23.10
C PHE A 479 12.15 12.88 23.97
N ARG A 480 11.93 12.84 25.30
CA ARG A 480 12.63 11.92 26.22
C ARG A 480 11.99 10.54 26.30
N VAL A 481 10.66 10.45 26.24
CA VAL A 481 9.95 9.19 26.49
C VAL A 481 9.37 8.61 25.21
N HIS A 482 8.52 9.37 24.51
CA HIS A 482 7.79 8.83 23.37
C HIS A 482 8.68 8.63 22.15
N LEU A 483 9.48 9.62 21.77
CA LEU A 483 10.27 9.57 20.54
C LEU A 483 11.27 8.39 20.54
N PRO A 484 12.03 8.11 21.62
CA PRO A 484 12.92 6.96 21.69
C PRO A 484 12.16 5.62 21.59
N LEU A 485 11.02 5.49 22.29
CA LEU A 485 10.18 4.29 22.25
C LEU A 485 9.47 4.10 20.90
N LEU A 486 9.24 5.19 20.15
CA LEU A 486 8.65 5.18 18.82
C LEU A 486 9.66 4.96 17.71
N ARG A 487 10.98 5.01 17.96
CA ARG A 487 12.02 4.82 16.93
C ARG A 487 11.77 3.59 16.04
N PRO A 488 11.42 2.40 16.57
CA PRO A 488 11.15 1.23 15.72
C PRO A 488 9.94 1.44 14.79
N ALA A 489 8.88 2.10 15.28
CA ALA A 489 7.69 2.41 14.49
C ALA A 489 7.98 3.49 13.43
N LEU A 490 8.78 4.50 13.77
CA LEU A 490 9.24 5.54 12.83
C LEU A 490 10.08 4.95 11.70
N VAL A 491 11.05 4.09 12.03
CA VAL A 491 11.89 3.41 11.02
C VAL A 491 11.03 2.50 10.14
N THR A 492 10.10 1.75 10.73
CA THR A 492 9.19 0.88 9.96
C THR A 492 8.29 1.70 9.02
N SER A 493 7.69 2.78 9.53
CA SER A 493 6.91 3.72 8.72
C SER A 493 7.73 4.29 7.57
N ALA A 494 8.95 4.78 7.86
CA ALA A 494 9.81 5.39 6.87
C ALA A 494 10.22 4.40 5.77
N LEU A 495 10.60 3.17 6.14
CA LEU A 495 10.99 2.14 5.19
C LEU A 495 9.84 1.73 4.26
N LEU A 496 8.63 1.55 4.80
CA LEU A 496 7.46 1.18 4.00
C LEU A 496 7.09 2.28 3.00
N VAL A 497 7.02 3.53 3.46
CA VAL A 497 6.73 4.69 2.60
C VAL A 497 7.82 4.87 1.54
N PHE A 498 9.09 4.69 1.91
CA PHE A 498 10.21 4.78 0.97
C PHE A 498 10.08 3.75 -0.16
N ALA A 499 9.79 2.49 0.14
CA ALA A 499 9.64 1.46 -0.88
C ALA A 499 8.46 1.73 -1.82
N ASP A 500 7.32 2.20 -1.31
CA ASP A 500 6.18 2.54 -2.16
C ASP A 500 6.45 3.79 -3.01
N ALA A 501 7.12 4.81 -2.45
CA ALA A 501 7.50 6.00 -3.21
C ALA A 501 8.54 5.71 -4.29
N MET A 502 9.46 4.75 -4.07
CA MET A 502 10.46 4.34 -5.07
C MET A 502 9.82 3.70 -6.33
N LYS A 503 8.67 3.06 -6.19
CA LYS A 503 7.95 2.43 -7.31
C LYS A 503 6.74 3.22 -7.80
N GLU A 504 6.52 4.43 -7.27
CA GLU A 504 5.36 5.24 -7.62
C GLU A 504 5.44 5.74 -9.07
N LEU A 505 4.43 5.38 -9.85
CA LEU A 505 4.36 5.64 -11.29
C LEU A 505 3.17 6.55 -11.65
N PRO A 506 1.91 6.27 -11.22
CA PRO A 506 0.75 7.07 -11.62
C PRO A 506 0.87 8.57 -11.37
N ALA A 507 1.19 8.98 -10.14
CA ALA A 507 1.32 10.40 -9.81
C ALA A 507 2.51 11.04 -10.52
N THR A 508 3.62 10.31 -10.65
CA THR A 508 4.85 10.79 -11.30
C THR A 508 4.66 11.01 -12.79
N LEU A 509 3.96 10.13 -13.51
CA LEU A 509 3.69 10.32 -14.94
C LEU A 509 2.93 11.61 -15.23
N LEU A 510 2.11 12.05 -14.29
CA LEU A 510 1.15 13.14 -14.48
C LEU A 510 1.61 14.48 -13.91
N LEU A 511 2.39 14.47 -12.82
CA LEU A 511 2.81 15.68 -12.10
C LEU A 511 4.32 15.94 -12.13
N ARG A 512 5.11 15.11 -12.82
CA ARG A 512 6.57 15.34 -12.90
C ARG A 512 6.89 16.68 -13.57
N PRO A 513 7.89 17.42 -13.06
CA PRO A 513 8.46 18.57 -13.74
C PRO A 513 9.06 18.21 -15.11
N VAL A 514 9.30 19.24 -15.92
CA VAL A 514 10.04 19.11 -17.19
C VAL A 514 11.46 18.57 -16.90
N ASN A 515 11.92 17.60 -17.69
CA ASN A 515 13.21 16.93 -17.53
C ASN A 515 13.41 16.19 -16.19
N PHE A 516 12.33 15.86 -15.48
CA PHE A 516 12.38 15.04 -14.27
C PHE A 516 11.89 13.63 -14.58
N GLU A 517 12.84 12.74 -14.87
CA GLU A 517 12.57 11.31 -15.07
C GLU A 517 12.96 10.53 -13.81
N THR A 518 12.11 9.59 -13.38
CA THR A 518 12.41 8.61 -12.33
C THR A 518 12.68 7.25 -12.98
N LEU A 519 13.25 6.31 -12.22
CA LEU A 519 13.45 4.93 -12.69
C LEU A 519 12.14 4.31 -13.16
N ALA A 520 11.04 4.58 -12.46
CA ALA A 520 9.72 4.08 -12.82
C ALA A 520 9.25 4.64 -14.16
N THR A 521 9.43 5.95 -14.41
CA THR A 521 9.00 6.56 -15.66
C THR A 521 9.90 6.23 -16.84
N VAL A 522 11.22 6.12 -16.64
CA VAL A 522 12.14 5.61 -17.66
C VAL A 522 11.76 4.20 -18.07
N LEU A 523 11.57 3.31 -17.10
CA LEU A 523 11.17 1.93 -17.36
C LEU A 523 9.83 1.85 -18.10
N TYR A 524 8.85 2.66 -17.70
CA TYR A 524 7.58 2.76 -18.41
C TYR A 524 7.77 3.27 -19.85
N ALA A 525 8.63 4.27 -20.08
CA ALA A 525 8.90 4.82 -21.40
C ALA A 525 9.65 3.84 -22.32
N GLU A 526 10.57 3.03 -21.78
CA GLU A 526 11.21 1.94 -22.54
C GLU A 526 10.21 0.82 -22.85
N ALA A 527 9.34 0.48 -21.90
CA ALA A 527 8.29 -0.51 -22.12
C ALA A 527 7.29 -0.07 -23.20
N ALA A 528 6.90 1.22 -23.20
CA ALA A 528 6.05 1.79 -24.23
C ALA A 528 6.70 1.78 -25.63
N ARG A 529 8.05 1.82 -25.70
CA ARG A 529 8.83 1.74 -26.94
C ARG A 529 9.11 0.30 -27.42
N GLY A 530 8.82 -0.70 -26.60
CA GLY A 530 9.14 -2.10 -26.91
C GLY A 530 10.58 -2.51 -26.63
N THR A 531 11.37 -1.63 -26.00
CA THR A 531 12.79 -1.81 -25.68
C THR A 531 12.96 -2.26 -24.22
N TYR A 532 12.27 -3.34 -23.82
CA TYR A 532 12.16 -3.79 -22.42
C TYR A 532 13.50 -4.06 -21.76
N GLU A 533 14.41 -4.67 -22.52
CA GLU A 533 15.77 -4.96 -22.09
C GLU A 533 16.47 -3.66 -21.64
N GLU A 534 16.18 -2.51 -22.25
CA GLU A 534 16.74 -1.20 -21.90
C GLU A 534 16.33 -0.71 -20.51
N GLY A 535 15.16 -1.13 -20.05
CA GLY A 535 14.67 -0.86 -18.71
C GLY A 535 15.16 -1.83 -17.62
N ALA A 536 15.83 -2.94 -17.96
CA ALA A 536 16.11 -4.03 -17.02
C ALA A 536 16.92 -3.58 -15.78
N ILE A 537 17.93 -2.72 -15.97
CA ILE A 537 18.74 -2.20 -14.87
C ILE A 537 17.88 -1.28 -13.97
N ALA A 538 17.07 -0.41 -14.55
CA ALA A 538 16.16 0.45 -13.79
C ALA A 538 15.15 -0.38 -12.99
N ALA A 539 14.59 -1.42 -13.61
CA ALA A 539 13.68 -2.36 -12.96
C ALA A 539 14.36 -3.07 -11.78
N LEU A 540 15.56 -3.59 -11.97
CA LEU A 540 16.33 -4.27 -10.92
C LEU A 540 16.64 -3.34 -9.75
N LEU A 541 17.01 -2.07 -10.01
CA LEU A 541 17.25 -1.08 -8.96
C LEU A 541 16.00 -0.78 -8.13
N ILE A 542 14.83 -0.66 -8.77
CA ILE A 542 13.54 -0.49 -8.08
C ILE A 542 13.26 -1.71 -7.20
N VAL A 543 13.47 -2.92 -7.71
CA VAL A 543 13.27 -4.18 -6.97
C VAL A 543 14.20 -4.27 -5.76
N LEU A 544 15.48 -3.95 -5.93
CA LEU A 544 16.44 -3.95 -4.83
C LEU A 544 16.05 -2.94 -3.74
N ALA A 545 15.57 -1.76 -4.12
CA ALA A 545 15.06 -0.78 -3.16
C ALA A 545 13.79 -1.27 -2.44
N GLY A 546 12.85 -1.90 -3.16
CA GLY A 546 11.60 -2.43 -2.62
C GLY A 546 11.76 -3.66 -1.71
N THR A 547 12.79 -4.48 -1.93
CA THR A 547 13.07 -5.67 -1.11
C THR A 547 13.67 -5.33 0.25
N LEU A 548 14.31 -4.18 0.38
CA LEU A 548 15.00 -3.75 1.59
C LEU A 548 14.07 -3.74 2.84
N PRO A 549 12.88 -3.09 2.82
CA PRO A 549 11.97 -3.14 3.97
C PRO A 549 11.48 -4.55 4.29
N VAL A 550 11.23 -5.38 3.28
CA VAL A 550 10.75 -6.77 3.48
C VAL A 550 11.80 -7.60 4.22
N VAL A 551 13.06 -7.51 3.82
CA VAL A 551 14.17 -8.22 4.48
C VAL A 551 14.38 -7.74 5.91
N LEU A 552 14.31 -6.43 6.15
CA LEU A 552 14.46 -5.86 7.50
C LEU A 552 13.31 -6.28 8.43
N LEU A 553 12.08 -6.29 7.92
CA LEU A 553 10.91 -6.79 8.65
C LEU A 553 11.03 -8.29 8.95
N ALA A 554 11.47 -9.08 7.97
CA ALA A 554 11.68 -10.52 8.16
C ALA A 554 12.72 -10.79 9.28
N ARG A 555 13.83 -10.05 9.30
CA ARG A 555 14.85 -10.17 10.37
C ARG A 555 14.28 -9.85 11.75
N SER A 556 13.37 -8.89 11.86
CA SER A 556 12.72 -8.55 13.15
C SER A 556 11.81 -9.67 13.67
N GLN A 557 11.12 -10.39 12.78
CA GLN A 557 10.28 -11.53 13.14
C GLN A 557 11.10 -12.78 13.50
N LEU A 558 12.27 -12.96 12.88
CA LEU A 558 13.18 -14.07 13.18
C LEU A 558 13.87 -13.90 14.53
N LYS A 559 14.28 -12.68 14.92
CA LYS A 559 14.87 -12.44 16.24
C LYS A 559 13.92 -12.74 17.40
N THR A 560 12.63 -12.44 17.24
CA THR A 560 11.59 -12.69 18.26
C THR A 560 11.19 -14.16 18.38
N SER A 561 11.55 -15.02 17.41
CA SER A 561 11.37 -16.47 17.50
C SER A 561 12.54 -17.14 18.23
N VAL A 562 13.78 -16.69 17.98
CA VAL A 562 14.98 -17.21 18.66
C VAL A 562 15.02 -16.85 20.15
N GLU A 563 14.47 -15.71 20.57
CA GLU A 563 14.37 -15.35 22.00
C GLU A 563 13.28 -16.13 22.77
N LYS A 564 12.44 -16.90 22.08
CA LYS A 564 11.35 -17.70 22.66
C LYS A 564 11.61 -19.21 22.69
N GLU A 565 12.64 -19.67 21.98
CA GLU A 565 13.24 -21.00 22.12
C GLU A 565 14.36 -20.93 23.16
#